data_AF-A0A0D9W1Z1-F1
#
_entry.id   AF-A0A0D9W1Z1-F1
#
_cell.length_a   1.000
_cell.length_b   1.000
_cell.length_c   1.000
_cell.angle_alpha   90.00
_cell.angle_beta   90.00
_cell.angle_gamma   90.00
#
_symmetry.space_group_name_H-M   'P 1'
#
loop_
_entity.id
_entity.type
_entity.pdbx_description
1 polymer ?
#
loop_
_entity_poly.entity_id
_entity_poly.type
_entity_poly.pdbx_seq_one_letter_code
_entity_poly.pdbx_strand_id
1 'polypeptide(L)'
;MKALALGALLLAYAAHAQQCGRQAGGKKCPNKLCCSQSGYCGNGPQYCSSNNCQSGPCAGLLGDEQCGRQAGGKKCPNDLCCSSYGYCGSSAAYCGNGCQSGPCNGLLGPEQCGHQADNKECPNDLCCSSYGYCGSGDAYCGNGCQSGPCDRRYGAATALSRAILARI
;
A
#
# COMPACT_ATOMS: atom_id res chain seq x y z
N MET A 1 -61.00 -35.43 -8.37
CA MET A 1 -60.84 -34.51 -7.21
C MET A 1 -60.21 -35.33 -6.09
N LYS A 2 -59.03 -35.09 -5.54
CA LYS A 2 -58.07 -33.98 -5.59
C LYS A 2 -56.67 -34.61 -5.39
N ALA A 3 -55.71 -34.14 -6.16
CA ALA A 3 -54.34 -34.61 -6.15
C ALA A 3 -53.67 -34.36 -4.79
N LEU A 4 -52.86 -35.33 -4.37
CA LEU A 4 -51.77 -35.17 -3.42
C LEU A 4 -50.82 -34.07 -3.92
N ALA A 5 -50.58 -33.04 -3.11
CA ALA A 5 -49.29 -32.35 -3.07
C ALA A 5 -49.29 -31.42 -1.85
N LEU A 6 -48.62 -31.88 -0.80
CA LEU A 6 -48.11 -31.05 0.28
C LEU A 6 -47.32 -29.89 -0.34
N GLY A 7 -47.87 -28.68 -0.23
CA GLY A 7 -47.23 -27.45 -0.65
C GLY A 7 -46.05 -27.11 0.26
N ALA A 8 -44.93 -27.82 0.10
CA ALA A 8 -43.62 -27.39 0.55
C ALA A 8 -43.01 -26.46 -0.51
N LEU A 9 -43.61 -25.27 -0.65
CA LEU A 9 -43.06 -24.17 -1.45
C LEU A 9 -42.63 -23.04 -0.51
N LEU A 10 -41.84 -23.41 0.51
CA LEU A 10 -40.94 -22.47 1.15
C LEU A 10 -39.79 -22.25 0.16
N LEU A 11 -39.92 -21.17 -0.60
CA LEU A 11 -38.90 -20.62 -1.47
C LEU A 11 -37.57 -20.63 -0.74
N ALA A 12 -36.70 -21.58 -1.09
CA ALA A 12 -35.29 -21.54 -0.74
C ALA A 12 -34.68 -20.36 -1.50
N TYR A 13 -34.81 -19.17 -0.92
CA TYR A 13 -34.03 -18.01 -1.27
C TYR A 13 -32.60 -18.30 -0.78
N ALA A 14 -31.91 -19.19 -1.50
CA ALA A 14 -30.50 -19.44 -1.29
C ALA A 14 -29.77 -18.16 -1.71
N ALA A 15 -29.54 -17.28 -0.73
CA ALA A 15 -28.56 -16.22 -0.85
C ALA A 15 -27.24 -16.91 -1.21
N HIS A 16 -26.91 -16.91 -2.51
CA HIS A 16 -25.68 -17.48 -3.03
C HIS A 16 -24.54 -16.59 -2.56
N ALA A 17 -24.03 -16.84 -1.35
CA ALA A 17 -22.70 -16.40 -1.01
C ALA A 17 -21.74 -17.02 -2.05
N GLN A 18 -20.91 -16.19 -2.69
CA GLN A 18 -20.00 -16.65 -3.74
C GLN A 18 -19.12 -17.78 -3.21
N GLN A 19 -19.22 -18.95 -3.86
CA GLN A 19 -18.46 -20.13 -3.48
C GLN A 19 -17.01 -20.04 -3.94
N CYS A 20 -16.09 -20.53 -3.11
CA CYS A 20 -14.66 -20.47 -3.32
C CYS A 20 -13.94 -21.67 -2.70
N GLY A 21 -12.63 -21.78 -2.93
CA GLY A 21 -11.79 -22.78 -2.28
C GLY A 21 -12.08 -24.21 -2.76
N ARG A 22 -11.74 -25.20 -1.94
CA ARG A 22 -11.88 -26.63 -2.30
C ARG A 22 -13.31 -27.06 -2.61
N GLN A 23 -14.30 -26.36 -2.08
CA GLN A 23 -15.73 -26.56 -2.31
C GLN A 23 -16.16 -26.14 -3.72
N ALA A 24 -15.35 -25.31 -4.39
CA ALA A 24 -15.66 -24.74 -5.70
C ALA A 24 -14.52 -24.96 -6.70
N GLY A 25 -13.78 -26.08 -6.57
CA GLY A 25 -12.69 -26.42 -7.50
C GLY A 25 -11.50 -25.46 -7.45
N GLY A 26 -11.23 -24.85 -6.29
CA GLY A 26 -10.12 -23.91 -6.09
C GLY A 26 -10.41 -22.48 -6.55
N LYS A 27 -11.66 -22.14 -6.89
CA LYS A 27 -12.04 -20.77 -7.27
C LYS A 27 -11.66 -19.76 -6.19
N LYS A 28 -11.03 -18.66 -6.60
CA LYS A 28 -10.69 -17.53 -5.72
C LYS A 28 -11.86 -16.56 -5.64
N CYS A 29 -11.92 -15.84 -4.53
CA CYS A 29 -12.92 -14.79 -4.34
C CYS A 29 -12.61 -13.55 -5.18
N PRO A 30 -13.64 -12.87 -5.73
CA PRO A 30 -13.46 -11.56 -6.35
C PRO A 30 -13.12 -10.49 -5.30
N ASN A 31 -12.64 -9.34 -5.76
CA ASN A 31 -12.25 -8.20 -4.92
C ASN A 31 -11.27 -8.53 -3.78
N LYS A 32 -10.47 -9.60 -3.95
CA LYS A 32 -9.49 -10.08 -2.97
C LYS A 32 -10.12 -10.38 -1.60
N LEU A 33 -11.38 -10.83 -1.55
CA LEU A 33 -12.03 -11.28 -0.30
C LEU A 33 -11.40 -12.58 0.21
N CYS A 34 -11.54 -12.83 1.51
CA CYS A 34 -11.12 -14.10 2.10
C CYS A 34 -12.09 -15.20 1.72
N CYS A 35 -11.56 -16.36 1.36
CA CYS A 35 -12.33 -17.57 1.22
C CYS A 35 -12.33 -18.31 2.56
N SER A 36 -13.46 -18.40 3.23
CA SER A 36 -13.56 -19.11 4.51
C SER A 36 -13.30 -20.61 4.35
N GLN A 37 -13.07 -21.31 5.44
CA GLN A 37 -12.90 -22.77 5.49
C GLN A 37 -14.12 -23.50 4.91
N SER A 38 -15.31 -22.90 5.01
CA SER A 38 -16.57 -23.43 4.47
C SER A 38 -16.75 -23.14 2.99
N GLY A 39 -15.84 -22.39 2.35
CA GLY A 39 -15.86 -22.14 0.92
C GLY A 39 -16.74 -20.96 0.51
N TYR A 40 -16.78 -19.92 1.34
CA TYR A 40 -17.55 -18.70 1.04
C TYR A 40 -16.66 -17.45 1.11
N CYS A 41 -16.92 -16.51 0.21
CA CYS A 41 -16.21 -15.24 0.16
C CYS A 41 -16.75 -14.24 1.19
N GLY A 42 -15.85 -13.57 1.90
CA GLY A 42 -16.21 -12.50 2.83
C GLY A 42 -15.03 -11.81 3.49
N ASN A 43 -15.33 -10.95 4.47
CA ASN A 43 -14.37 -10.18 5.24
C ASN A 43 -14.57 -10.40 6.75
N GLY A 44 -13.51 -10.14 7.52
CA GLY A 44 -13.52 -10.27 8.97
C GLY A 44 -13.10 -11.67 9.45
N PRO A 45 -12.99 -11.87 10.77
CA PRO A 45 -12.32 -13.04 11.35
C PRO A 45 -12.96 -14.38 10.95
N GLN A 46 -14.28 -14.43 10.75
CA GLN A 46 -14.97 -15.65 10.33
C GLN A 46 -14.58 -16.15 8.91
N TYR A 47 -14.11 -15.25 8.04
CA TYR A 47 -13.62 -15.59 6.71
C TYR A 47 -12.11 -15.58 6.62
N CYS A 48 -11.47 -14.69 7.37
CA CYS A 48 -10.06 -14.37 7.23
C CYS A 48 -9.18 -15.02 8.30
N SER A 49 -9.65 -15.50 9.46
CA SER A 49 -8.73 -16.06 10.48
C SER A 49 -7.85 -17.19 9.96
N SER A 50 -6.63 -17.34 10.51
CA SER A 50 -5.54 -18.19 9.97
C SER A 50 -5.95 -19.64 9.78
N ASN A 51 -6.74 -20.15 10.72
CA ASN A 51 -7.21 -21.54 10.70
C ASN A 51 -8.46 -21.74 9.85
N ASN A 52 -9.13 -20.65 9.47
CA ASN A 52 -10.46 -20.66 8.89
C ASN A 52 -10.50 -19.99 7.50
N CYS A 53 -9.34 -19.79 6.87
CA CYS A 53 -9.23 -19.11 5.58
C CYS A 53 -8.40 -19.95 4.58
N GLN A 54 -8.98 -20.23 3.42
CA GLN A 54 -8.39 -21.04 2.36
C GLN A 54 -7.57 -20.22 1.35
N SER A 55 -7.96 -18.96 1.11
CA SER A 55 -7.29 -18.06 0.15
C SER A 55 -7.72 -16.61 0.39
N GLY A 56 -6.93 -15.65 -0.10
CA GLY A 56 -7.19 -14.21 0.12
C GLY A 56 -6.35 -13.67 1.29
N PRO A 57 -6.70 -12.50 1.85
CA PRO A 57 -5.95 -11.85 2.92
C PRO A 57 -6.28 -12.46 4.29
N CYS A 58 -5.94 -13.74 4.46
CA CYS A 58 -6.16 -14.44 5.72
C CYS A 58 -5.40 -13.72 6.87
N ALA A 59 -6.09 -13.29 7.92
CA ALA A 59 -5.53 -12.84 9.18
C ALA A 59 -4.69 -13.98 9.78
N GLY A 60 -3.39 -13.76 9.95
CA GLY A 60 -2.39 -14.80 10.25
C GLY A 60 -1.57 -15.26 9.04
N LEU A 61 -1.91 -14.79 7.84
CA LEU A 61 -1.03 -14.71 6.66
C LEU A 61 -0.70 -13.27 6.27
N LEU A 62 -1.28 -12.28 6.96
CA LEU A 62 -0.81 -10.88 6.96
C LEU A 62 0.52 -10.68 7.73
N GLY A 63 1.27 -11.78 7.92
CA GLY A 63 2.59 -11.81 8.55
C GLY A 63 3.63 -12.72 7.86
N ASP A 64 3.25 -13.67 6.98
CA ASP A 64 4.18 -14.77 6.65
C ASP A 64 4.31 -15.10 5.15
N GLU A 65 4.20 -14.10 4.25
CA GLU A 65 4.74 -14.35 2.91
C GLU A 65 6.27 -14.26 2.97
N GLN A 66 6.88 -15.43 3.16
CA GLN A 66 8.33 -15.58 3.20
C GLN A 66 8.92 -15.17 1.85
N CYS A 67 9.98 -14.37 1.89
CA CYS A 67 10.61 -13.76 0.73
C CYS A 67 12.14 -13.70 0.89
N GLY A 68 12.83 -13.29 -0.17
CA GLY A 68 14.27 -13.07 -0.14
C GLY A 68 15.05 -14.38 0.05
N ARG A 69 16.25 -14.28 0.61
CA ARG A 69 17.18 -15.42 0.74
C ARG A 69 16.62 -16.57 1.58
N GLN A 70 15.75 -16.26 2.54
CA GLN A 70 15.06 -17.23 3.41
C GLN A 70 14.04 -18.09 2.64
N ALA A 71 13.60 -17.62 1.47
CA ALA A 71 12.59 -18.26 0.63
C ALA A 71 13.09 -18.48 -0.81
N GLY A 72 14.38 -18.78 -0.98
CA GLY A 72 14.95 -19.08 -2.30
C GLY A 72 14.90 -17.92 -3.31
N GLY A 73 14.91 -16.68 -2.83
CA GLY A 73 14.87 -15.48 -3.66
C GLY A 73 13.46 -15.04 -4.08
N LYS A 74 12.40 -15.63 -3.50
CA LYS A 74 11.02 -15.25 -3.78
C LYS A 74 10.78 -13.76 -3.51
N LYS A 75 10.16 -13.05 -4.46
CA LYS A 75 9.74 -11.64 -4.29
C LYS A 75 8.36 -11.54 -3.66
N CYS A 76 8.12 -10.43 -2.98
CA CYS A 76 6.82 -10.11 -2.42
C CYS A 76 5.81 -9.70 -3.50
N PRO A 77 4.53 -10.09 -3.37
CA PRO A 77 3.48 -9.63 -4.26
C PRO A 77 3.08 -8.17 -3.98
N ASN A 78 2.43 -7.52 -4.95
CA ASN A 78 1.93 -6.13 -4.88
C ASN A 78 3.04 -5.10 -4.53
N ASP A 79 4.26 -5.34 -4.99
CA ASP A 79 5.41 -4.45 -4.76
C ASP A 79 5.64 -4.13 -3.28
N LEU A 80 5.38 -5.09 -2.39
CA LEU A 80 5.75 -4.97 -0.98
C LEU A 80 7.26 -5.16 -0.80
N CYS A 81 7.79 -4.61 0.28
CA CYS A 81 9.19 -4.79 0.66
C CYS A 81 9.39 -6.15 1.31
N CYS A 82 10.49 -6.79 0.95
CA CYS A 82 10.98 -7.96 1.63
C CYS A 82 11.97 -7.53 2.72
N SER A 83 11.60 -7.68 3.99
CA SER A 83 12.43 -7.31 5.13
C SER A 83 13.77 -8.05 5.16
N SER A 84 14.71 -7.57 5.95
CA SER A 84 15.97 -8.27 6.22
C SER A 84 15.80 -9.68 6.77
N TYR A 85 14.66 -9.93 7.44
CA TYR A 85 14.27 -11.20 8.02
C TYR A 85 13.50 -12.13 7.06
N GLY A 86 13.17 -11.65 5.85
CA GLY A 86 12.55 -12.48 4.82
C GLY A 86 11.03 -12.52 4.91
N TYR A 87 10.40 -11.41 5.29
CA TYR A 87 8.95 -11.27 5.34
C TYR A 87 8.48 -10.08 4.52
N CYS A 88 7.30 -10.18 3.92
CA CYS A 88 6.72 -9.12 3.11
C CYS A 88 5.93 -8.10 3.94
N GLY A 89 6.12 -6.81 3.66
CA GLY A 89 5.35 -5.73 4.29
C GLY A 89 5.70 -4.36 3.71
N SER A 90 5.03 -3.31 4.19
CA SER A 90 5.17 -1.93 3.66
C SER A 90 5.69 -0.91 4.68
N SER A 91 5.88 -1.29 5.95
CA SER A 91 6.40 -0.36 6.96
C SER A 91 7.92 -0.25 6.91
N ALA A 92 8.48 0.74 7.61
CA ALA A 92 9.93 0.92 7.73
C ALA A 92 10.68 -0.32 8.23
N ALA A 93 10.03 -1.20 9.02
CA ALA A 93 10.63 -2.46 9.47
C ALA A 93 10.87 -3.46 8.31
N TYR A 94 10.10 -3.34 7.22
CA TYR A 94 10.20 -4.19 6.04
C TYR A 94 10.99 -3.54 4.93
N CYS A 95 10.77 -2.24 4.73
CA CYS A 95 11.33 -1.46 3.66
C CYS A 95 12.63 -0.73 4.03
N GLY A 96 13.03 -0.75 5.30
CA GLY A 96 14.20 -0.04 5.78
C GLY A 96 15.52 -0.77 5.54
N ASN A 97 16.50 -0.50 6.40
CA ASN A 97 17.84 -1.06 6.27
C ASN A 97 17.80 -2.61 6.21
N GLY A 98 18.50 -3.17 5.22
CA GLY A 98 18.57 -4.60 4.99
C GLY A 98 17.36 -5.20 4.27
N CYS A 99 16.45 -4.38 3.73
CA CYS A 99 15.44 -4.86 2.80
C CYS A 99 16.07 -5.56 1.57
N GLN A 100 15.51 -6.68 1.17
CA GLN A 100 16.08 -7.61 0.18
C GLN A 100 15.49 -7.44 -1.23
N SER A 101 14.23 -7.03 -1.35
CA SER A 101 13.54 -6.78 -2.64
C SER A 101 12.27 -5.93 -2.44
N GLY A 102 11.73 -5.37 -3.53
CA GLY A 102 10.62 -4.42 -3.48
C GLY A 102 11.12 -2.98 -3.31
N PRO A 103 10.28 -2.04 -2.84
CA PRO A 103 10.66 -0.65 -2.61
C PRO A 103 11.45 -0.52 -1.30
N CYS A 104 12.62 -1.16 -1.25
CA CYS A 104 13.57 -1.24 -0.13
C CYS A 104 14.18 0.09 0.34
N ASN A 105 13.57 1.19 -0.07
CA ASN A 105 13.98 2.54 0.24
C ASN A 105 13.05 3.13 1.31
N GLY A 106 12.36 2.31 2.11
CA GLY A 106 11.51 2.75 3.22
C GLY A 106 12.26 3.30 4.43
N LEU A 107 13.45 3.84 4.21
CA LEU A 107 14.03 4.88 5.06
C LEU A 107 13.75 6.30 4.55
N LEU A 108 13.06 6.46 3.42
CA LEU A 108 12.72 7.77 2.90
C LEU A 108 11.26 8.07 3.19
N GLY A 109 11.05 8.64 4.38
CA GLY A 109 10.20 9.82 4.43
C GLY A 109 10.59 10.77 3.28
N PRO A 110 9.60 11.56 2.83
CA PRO A 110 9.45 12.15 1.49
C PRO A 110 10.66 12.01 0.57
N GLU A 111 10.58 11.16 -0.47
CA GLU A 111 11.63 10.90 -1.47
C GLU A 111 12.81 11.87 -1.44
N GLN A 112 14.00 11.37 -1.11
CA GLN A 112 15.18 12.22 -1.16
C GLN A 112 15.39 12.71 -2.59
N CYS A 113 15.67 14.00 -2.71
CA CYS A 113 15.71 14.73 -3.96
C CYS A 113 16.75 15.84 -3.90
N GLY A 114 17.01 16.47 -5.05
CA GLY A 114 17.89 17.61 -5.12
C GLY A 114 19.35 17.22 -4.90
N HIS A 115 20.20 18.20 -4.55
CA HIS A 115 21.65 18.00 -4.46
C HIS A 115 22.06 16.98 -3.37
N GLN A 116 21.18 16.71 -2.40
CA GLN A 116 21.37 15.67 -1.38
C GLN A 116 21.22 14.25 -1.93
N ALA A 117 20.67 14.11 -3.14
CA ALA A 117 20.40 12.84 -3.80
C ALA A 117 20.71 12.91 -5.30
N ASP A 118 21.94 13.30 -5.66
CA ASP A 118 22.42 13.33 -7.05
C ASP A 118 21.50 14.11 -8.02
N ASN A 119 20.90 15.20 -7.54
CA ASN A 119 19.92 16.02 -8.25
C ASN A 119 18.66 15.27 -8.69
N LYS A 120 18.30 14.19 -7.99
CA LYS A 120 17.09 13.42 -8.26
C LYS A 120 15.85 14.31 -8.15
N GLU A 121 14.95 14.18 -9.12
CA GLU A 121 13.65 14.87 -9.13
C GLU A 121 12.59 14.09 -8.36
N CYS A 122 11.61 14.84 -7.86
CA CYS A 122 10.43 14.28 -7.22
C CYS A 122 9.41 13.79 -8.25
N PRO A 123 8.78 12.62 -8.06
CA PRO A 123 7.68 12.17 -8.89
C PRO A 123 6.39 12.93 -8.56
N ASN A 124 5.40 12.80 -9.45
CA ASN A 124 4.08 13.43 -9.33
C ASN A 124 4.14 14.96 -9.17
N ASP A 125 5.14 15.60 -9.79
CA ASP A 125 5.35 17.05 -9.75
C ASP A 125 5.37 17.63 -8.32
N LEU A 126 5.93 16.88 -7.37
CA LEU A 126 6.13 17.37 -6.00
C LEU A 126 7.35 18.30 -5.93
N CYS A 127 7.35 19.19 -4.93
CA CYS A 127 8.46 20.10 -4.69
C CYS A 127 9.58 19.41 -3.94
N CYS A 128 10.81 19.61 -4.38
CA CYS A 128 11.98 19.23 -3.60
C CYS A 128 12.33 20.34 -2.60
N SER A 129 12.14 20.11 -1.31
CA SER A 129 12.49 21.07 -0.26
C SER A 129 13.99 21.39 -0.25
N SER A 130 14.37 22.47 0.43
CA SER A 130 15.78 22.82 0.66
C SER A 130 16.57 21.74 1.39
N TYR A 131 15.89 20.88 2.15
CA TYR A 131 16.47 19.77 2.90
C TYR A 131 16.58 18.47 2.10
N GLY A 132 16.15 18.48 0.82
CA GLY A 132 16.28 17.33 -0.07
C GLY A 132 15.21 16.27 0.16
N TYR A 133 13.97 16.71 0.39
CA TYR A 133 12.81 15.84 0.57
C TYR A 133 11.64 16.30 -0.30
N CYS A 134 10.95 15.36 -0.96
CA CYS A 134 9.81 15.62 -1.84
C CYS A 134 8.48 15.82 -1.12
N GLY A 135 7.80 16.94 -1.32
CA GLY A 135 6.47 17.14 -0.73
C GLY A 135 5.70 18.29 -1.35
N SER A 136 4.64 18.71 -0.65
CA SER A 136 3.77 19.80 -1.08
C SER A 136 3.52 20.79 0.06
N GLY A 137 3.13 22.02 -0.29
CA GLY A 137 2.95 23.10 0.67
C GLY A 137 4.25 23.86 0.96
N ASP A 138 4.14 24.88 1.81
CA ASP A 138 5.16 25.90 2.02
C ASP A 138 6.54 25.36 2.44
N ALA A 139 6.54 24.36 3.32
CA ALA A 139 7.78 23.75 3.80
C ALA A 139 8.61 23.06 2.71
N TYR A 140 7.99 22.72 1.57
CA TYR A 140 8.62 22.02 0.45
C TYR A 140 8.76 22.91 -0.78
N CYS A 141 7.70 23.67 -1.08
CA CYS A 141 7.61 24.53 -2.26
C CYS A 141 8.05 25.97 -1.99
N GLY A 142 8.25 26.37 -0.75
CA GLY A 142 8.60 27.73 -0.37
C GLY A 142 10.08 28.07 -0.59
N ASN A 143 10.63 28.89 0.30
CA ASN A 143 12.02 29.35 0.21
C ASN A 143 13.01 28.17 0.23
N GLY A 144 13.90 28.14 -0.76
CA GLY A 144 14.93 27.11 -0.88
C GLY A 144 14.46 25.82 -1.56
N CYS A 145 13.25 25.80 -2.11
CA CYS A 145 12.81 24.74 -3.00
C CYS A 145 13.79 24.56 -4.19
N GLN A 146 14.21 23.32 -4.43
CA GLN A 146 15.28 22.97 -5.36
C GLN A 146 14.76 22.59 -6.76
N SER A 147 13.61 21.92 -6.84
CA SER A 147 12.97 21.45 -8.08
C SER A 147 11.46 21.23 -7.89
N GLY A 148 10.72 21.06 -8.98
CA GLY A 148 9.25 20.94 -8.97
C GLY A 148 8.53 22.30 -9.02
N PRO A 149 7.25 22.37 -8.61
CA PRO A 149 6.44 23.60 -8.66
C PRO A 149 6.74 24.52 -7.47
N CYS A 150 8.00 24.95 -7.35
CA CYS A 150 8.45 25.89 -6.33
C CYS A 150 7.65 27.21 -6.42
N ASP A 151 7.12 27.65 -5.28
CA ASP A 151 6.22 28.78 -5.18
C ASP A 151 6.98 30.11 -5.38
N ARG A 152 6.71 30.77 -6.52
CA ARG A 152 7.42 31.99 -6.94
C ARG A 152 7.12 33.21 -6.05
N ARG A 153 6.16 33.12 -5.13
CA ARG A 153 5.78 34.22 -4.22
C ARG A 153 6.90 34.59 -3.24
N TYR A 154 7.77 33.65 -2.86
CA TYR A 154 8.88 33.91 -1.94
C TYR A 154 10.11 34.58 -2.59
N GLY A 155 10.22 34.52 -3.92
CA GLY A 155 11.21 35.29 -4.67
C GLY A 155 10.93 36.80 -4.65
N ALA A 156 9.65 37.20 -4.55
CA ALA A 156 9.24 38.61 -4.54
C ALA A 156 9.32 39.26 -3.15
N ALA A 157 9.01 38.52 -2.07
CA ALA A 157 9.03 39.06 -0.70
C ALA A 157 10.46 39.42 -0.22
N THR A 158 11.46 38.61 -0.59
CA THR A 158 12.86 38.84 -0.19
C THR A 158 13.53 39.94 -1.01
N ALA A 159 13.07 40.19 -2.24
CA ALA A 159 13.54 41.31 -3.07
C ALA A 159 13.10 42.67 -2.48
N LEU A 160 11.88 42.76 -1.95
CA LEU A 160 11.37 43.99 -1.31
C LEU A 160 12.07 44.30 0.01
N SER A 161 12.37 43.28 0.84
CA SER A 161 13.05 43.51 2.12
C SER A 161 14.52 43.93 1.97
N ARG A 162 15.24 43.40 0.95
CA ARG A 162 16.59 43.86 0.60
C ARG A 162 16.62 45.24 -0.07
N ALA A 163 15.54 45.64 -0.76
CA ALA A 163 15.44 46.96 -1.35
C ALA A 163 15.21 48.08 -0.32
N ILE A 164 14.58 47.78 0.82
CA ILE A 164 14.35 48.75 1.91
C ILE A 164 15.62 48.97 2.75
N LEU A 165 16.39 47.90 3.02
CA LEU A 165 17.66 47.98 3.78
C LEU A 165 18.85 48.51 2.95
N ALA A 166 18.73 48.60 1.63
CA ALA A 166 19.77 49.19 0.76
C ALA A 166 19.59 50.70 0.51
N ARG A 167 18.62 51.35 1.18
CA ARG A 167 18.34 52.79 1.09
C ARG A 167 18.38 53.53 2.43
N ILE A 168 18.96 52.92 3.47
CA ILE A 168 19.37 53.56 4.72
C ILE A 168 20.90 53.47 4.77
#